data_AF-A0A940R0B3-F1
#
_entry.id   AF-A0A940R0B3-F1
#
_cell.length_a   1.000
_cell.length_b   1.000
_cell.length_c   1.000
_cell.angle_alpha   90.00
_cell.angle_beta   90.00
_cell.angle_gamma   90.00
#
_symmetry.space_group_name_H-M   'P 1'
#
loop_
_entity.id
_entity.type
_entity.pdbx_description
1 polymer ?
#
loop_
_entity_poly.entity_id
_entity_poly.type
_entity_poly.pdbx_seq_one_letter_code
_entity_poly.pdbx_strand_id
1 'polypeptide(L)' 'MIRRLTTAFLIGAVSLLINSCSSDDADGKTPKEYNLNKPERFAMPETLLEISGIAFNKGISDTIYAIQDEEGKLFRL' A
#
# COMPACT_ATOMS: atom_id res chain seq x y z
N MET A 1 25.39 38.12 32.20
CA MET A 1 24.50 36.93 32.31
C MET A 1 23.57 36.77 31.10
N ILE A 2 22.93 37.83 30.62
CA ILE A 2 21.95 37.84 29.51
C ILE A 2 22.47 37.24 28.18
N ARG A 3 23.72 37.53 27.79
CA ARG A 3 24.33 37.01 26.54
C ARG A 3 24.52 35.50 26.49
N ARG A 4 24.69 34.84 27.64
CA ARG A 4 24.83 33.38 27.75
C ARG A 4 23.47 32.67 27.73
N LEU A 5 22.43 33.37 28.20
CA LEU A 5 21.05 32.89 28.18
C LEU A 5 20.47 32.92 26.76
N THR A 6 20.78 33.95 25.97
CA THR A 6 20.35 34.03 24.58
C THR A 6 21.06 33.03 23.66
N THR A 7 22.34 32.74 23.89
CA THR A 7 23.06 31.70 23.13
C THR A 7 22.55 30.30 23.46
N ALA A 8 22.29 30.01 24.75
CA ALA A 8 21.72 28.72 25.15
C ALA A 8 20.33 28.49 24.53
N PHE A 9 19.50 29.54 24.44
CA PHE A 9 18.17 29.46 23.82
C PHE A 9 18.26 29.25 22.29
N LEU A 10 19.21 29.90 21.62
CA LEU A 10 19.45 29.72 20.18
C LEU A 10 19.93 28.29 19.86
N ILE A 11 20.81 27.73 20.68
CA ILE A 11 21.32 26.36 20.52
C ILE A 11 20.20 25.34 20.75
N GLY A 12 19.35 25.57 21.75
CA GLY A 12 18.16 24.75 22.00
C GLY A 12 17.19 24.72 20.81
N ALA A 13 16.88 25.90 20.23
CA ALA A 13 15.95 26.00 19.10
C ALA A 13 16.46 25.32 17.81
N VAL A 14 17.78 25.38 17.55
CA VAL A 14 18.40 24.69 16.39
C VAL A 14 18.36 23.16 16.54
N SER A 15 18.40 22.66 17.78
CA SER A 15 18.37 21.22 18.07
C SER A 15 17.01 20.58 17.79
N LEU A 16 15.93 21.36 17.78
CA LEU A 16 14.58 20.90 17.44
C LEU A 16 14.35 20.71 15.94
N LEU A 17 15.17 21.32 15.07
CA LEU A 17 14.99 21.27 13.61
C LEU A 17 15.68 20.07 12.95
N ILE A 18 16.57 19.37 13.66
CA ILE A 18 17.35 18.23 13.11
C ILE A 18 16.73 16.85 13.39
N ASN A 19 15.63 16.77 14.13
CA ASN A 19 14.88 15.52 14.32
C ASN A 19 13.80 15.31 13.22
N SER A 20 14.08 15.79 12.01
CA SER A 20 13.22 15.51 10.87
C SER A 20 13.25 14.00 10.60
N CYS A 21 12.05 13.42 10.55
CA CYS A 21 11.80 11.99 10.42
C CYS A 21 12.60 11.39 9.26
N SER A 22 13.56 10.52 9.56
CA SER A 22 14.06 9.55 8.58
C SER A 22 12.97 8.51 8.40
N SER A 23 12.09 8.70 7.41
CA SER A 23 11.33 7.60 6.87
C SER A 23 12.37 6.67 6.27
N ASP A 24 12.72 5.61 7.00
CA ASP A 24 13.30 4.43 6.38
C ASP A 24 12.32 4.06 5.28
N ASP A 25 12.68 4.40 4.04
CA ASP A 25 12.01 3.87 2.86
C ASP A 25 12.18 2.36 3.01
N ALA A 26 11.16 1.73 3.57
CA ALA A 26 10.99 0.30 3.56
C ALA A 26 10.75 -0.05 2.09
N ASP A 27 11.84 -0.01 1.33
CA ASP A 27 11.92 -0.33 -0.07
C ASP A 27 11.14 -1.63 -0.26
N GLY A 28 10.04 -1.51 -1.00
CA GLY A 28 9.37 -2.63 -1.64
C GLY A 28 9.24 -3.91 -0.82
N LYS A 29 8.80 -3.87 0.44
CA LYS A 29 8.36 -5.10 1.13
C LYS A 29 6.98 -5.54 0.61
N THR A 30 6.88 -5.74 -0.69
CA THR A 30 5.86 -6.62 -1.25
C THR A 30 6.02 -7.98 -0.55
N PRO A 31 4.92 -8.67 -0.18
CA PRO A 31 5.05 -10.03 0.35
C PRO A 31 5.91 -10.87 -0.61
N LYS A 32 6.76 -11.74 -0.07
CA LYS A 32 7.79 -12.48 -0.84
C LYS A 32 7.18 -13.26 -2.01
N GLU A 33 5.90 -13.59 -1.89
CA GLU A 33 5.09 -14.35 -2.84
C GLU A 33 4.67 -13.54 -4.07
N TYR A 34 4.71 -12.20 -4.04
CA TYR A 34 4.30 -11.35 -5.16
C TYR A 34 5.49 -10.62 -5.79
N ASN A 35 5.63 -10.74 -7.11
CA ASN A 35 6.62 -9.98 -7.89
C ASN A 35 5.92 -8.87 -8.69
N LEU A 36 5.86 -7.66 -8.13
CA LEU A 36 5.23 -6.52 -8.80
C LEU A 36 5.99 -6.02 -10.03
N ASN A 37 7.28 -6.39 -10.17
CA ASN A 37 8.09 -6.06 -11.35
C ASN A 37 7.78 -6.98 -12.54
N LYS A 38 7.05 -8.08 -12.32
CA LYS A 38 6.66 -9.03 -13.36
C LYS A 38 5.19 -9.46 -13.16
N PRO A 39 4.23 -8.56 -13.39
CA PRO A 39 2.82 -8.87 -13.22
C PRO A 39 2.33 -9.86 -14.28
N GLU A 40 1.46 -10.79 -13.86
CA GLU A 40 0.69 -11.61 -14.77
C GLU A 40 -0.60 -10.88 -15.16
N ARG A 41 -1.01 -11.03 -16.42
CA ARG A 41 -2.23 -10.38 -16.96
C ARG A 41 -3.19 -11.46 -17.45
N PHE A 42 -4.42 -11.37 -16.96
CA PHE A 42 -5.52 -12.25 -17.38
C PHE A 42 -6.56 -11.41 -18.10
N ALA A 43 -6.95 -11.84 -19.30
CA ALA A 43 -8.05 -11.21 -20.02
C ALA A 43 -9.37 -11.75 -19.47
N MET A 44 -10.17 -10.86 -18.88
CA MET A 44 -11.51 -11.20 -18.42
C MET A 44 -12.51 -11.10 -19.59
N PRO A 45 -13.63 -11.85 -19.54
CA PRO A 45 -14.72 -11.66 -20.51
C PRO A 45 -15.24 -10.22 -20.47
N GLU A 46 -15.69 -9.70 -21.61
CA GLU A 46 -16.29 -8.35 -21.73
C GLU A 46 -17.45 -8.12 -20.73
N THR A 47 -18.16 -9.18 -20.38
CA THR A 47 -19.27 -9.13 -19.39
C THR A 47 -18.79 -8.98 -17.94
N LEU A 48 -17.49 -9.00 -17.69
CA LEU A 48 -16.85 -8.85 -16.38
C LEU A 48 -15.77 -7.75 -16.45
N LEU A 49 -16.06 -6.67 -17.18
CA LEU A 49 -15.12 -5.56 -17.35
C LEU A 49 -14.80 -4.88 -16.01
N GLU A 50 -15.80 -4.78 -15.13
CA GLU A 50 -15.70 -4.16 -13.81
C GLU A 50 -16.04 -5.15 -12.70
N ILE A 51 -15.07 -5.35 -11.78
CA ILE A 51 -15.17 -6.29 -10.66
C ILE A 51 -15.24 -5.48 -9.35
N SER A 52 -16.32 -5.67 -8.59
CA SER A 52 -16.51 -5.03 -7.28
C SER A 52 -15.98 -5.88 -6.12
N GLY A 53 -15.81 -7.19 -6.32
CA GLY A 53 -15.27 -8.07 -5.29
C GLY A 53 -14.81 -9.42 -5.81
N ILE A 54 -13.85 -10.03 -5.10
CA ILE A 54 -13.35 -11.39 -5.35
C ILE A 54 -13.38 -12.22 -4.08
N ALA A 55 -13.56 -13.53 -4.21
CA ALA A 55 -13.54 -14.48 -3.10
C ALA A 55 -12.93 -15.83 -3.50
N PHE A 56 -12.34 -16.50 -2.52
CA PHE A 56 -11.78 -17.86 -2.66
C PHE A 56 -12.69 -18.87 -1.97
N ASN A 57 -12.85 -20.04 -2.56
CA ASN A 57 -13.60 -21.12 -1.93
C ASN A 57 -12.80 -21.68 -0.74
N LYS A 58 -13.19 -21.36 0.49
CA LYS A 58 -12.53 -21.86 1.72
C LYS A 58 -11.02 -21.58 1.75
N GLY A 59 -10.57 -20.48 1.13
CA GLY A 59 -9.16 -20.11 1.05
C GLY A 59 -8.33 -20.92 0.04
N ILE A 60 -8.95 -21.80 -0.76
CA ILE A 60 -8.28 -22.51 -1.84
C ILE A 60 -8.21 -21.59 -3.06
N SER A 61 -7.01 -21.41 -3.61
CA SER A 61 -6.71 -20.51 -4.72
C SER A 61 -6.90 -21.13 -6.11
N ASP A 62 -7.56 -22.29 -6.20
CA ASP A 62 -7.77 -23.04 -7.45
C ASP A 62 -8.94 -22.49 -8.27
N THR A 63 -9.86 -21.76 -7.62
CA THR A 63 -11.03 -21.14 -8.23
C THR A 63 -11.26 -19.78 -7.60
N ILE A 64 -11.48 -18.77 -8.44
CA ILE A 64 -11.83 -17.42 -8.00
C ILE A 64 -13.30 -17.16 -8.32
N TYR A 65 -14.02 -16.63 -7.34
CA TYR A 65 -15.35 -16.05 -7.56
C TYR A 65 -15.22 -14.55 -7.68
N ALA A 66 -15.87 -13.97 -8.68
CA ALA A 66 -15.89 -12.52 -8.90
C ALA A 66 -17.33 -12.02 -9.03
N ILE A 67 -17.60 -10.84 -8.45
CA ILE A 67 -18.88 -10.14 -8.58
C ILE A 67 -18.68 -8.98 -9.56
N GLN A 68 -19.52 -8.94 -10.59
CA GLN A 68 -19.59 -7.81 -11.52
C GLN A 68 -20.23 -6.60 -10.82
N ASP A 69 -19.70 -5.41 -11.05
CA ASP A 69 -20.21 -4.19 -10.42
C ASP A 69 -21.64 -3.82 -10.89
N GLU A 70 -21.88 -3.74 -12.21
CA GLU A 70 -23.10 -3.09 -12.73
C GLU A 70 -24.36 -3.94 -12.59
N GLU A 71 -24.24 -5.27 -12.76
CA GLU A 71 -25.39 -6.18 -12.75
C GLU A 71 -25.39 -7.14 -11.56
N GLY A 72 -24.33 -7.11 -10.72
CA GLY A 72 -24.22 -7.98 -9.55
C GLY A 72 -24.11 -9.47 -9.88
N LYS A 73 -23.70 -9.83 -11.09
CA LYS A 73 -23.57 -11.23 -11.52
C LYS A 73 -22.36 -11.89 -10.86
N LEU A 74 -22.54 -13.14 -10.41
CA LEU A 74 -21.48 -13.97 -9.86
C LEU A 74 -20.84 -14.83 -10.95
N PHE A 75 -19.52 -14.71 -11.11
CA PHE A 75 -18.71 -15.51 -12.02
C PHE A 75 -17.84 -16.48 -11.23
N ARG A 76 -17.59 -17.65 -11.84
CA ARG A 76 -16.58 -18.62 -11.39
C ARG A 76 -15.51 -18.68 -12.48
N LEU A 77 -14.32 -18.20 -12.15
CA LEU A 77 -13.18 -18.06 -13.06
C LEU A 77 -12.26 -19.28 -12.95
#